data_AF-A0A6A5UE68-F1
#
_entry.id   AF-A0A6A5UE68-F1
#
_cell.length_a   1.000
_cell.length_b   1.000
_cell.length_c   1.000
_cell.angle_alpha   90.00
_cell.angle_beta   90.00
_cell.angle_gamma   90.00
#
_symmetry.space_group_name_H-M   'P 1'
#
loop_
_entity.id
_entity.type
_entity.pdbx_description
1 polymer ?
#
loop_
_entity_poly.entity_id
_entity_poly.type
_entity_poly.pdbx_seq_one_letter_code
_entity_poly.pdbx_strand_id
1 'polypeptide(L)'
;MASATVVQPVTIIVANLGKSIAFTTTKDAPLTSVYESLYKRAPWIEKSSYILTTNARRLVRRDDCAVESLLDSPSDTFLPLRLTVPLCGGKGGFGSILRAQGGRMSSRKKKQGEVNGSSRNLDGRRLRTVAEAKTLAEYLAIKPEMDKKEKEERRKRWEDIVASTDRKQEELMNSRGTARLDGQWVESKEEAENKTREAIEKMLMAQRASSEEEEQETEEPARATPSASKPAQQRTMFGWDDEDGEFMSDSEDDEEVSEEDKPQQFEGKGKAKAV
;
A
#
# COMPACT_ATOMS: atom_id res chain seq x y z
N MET A 1 -28.76 -23.86 -66.36
CA MET A 1 -27.68 -22.91 -66.08
C MET A 1 -26.85 -23.47 -64.94
N ALA A 2 -25.68 -24.05 -65.22
CA ALA A 2 -24.78 -24.52 -64.18
C ALA A 2 -24.15 -23.28 -63.53
N SER A 3 -24.47 -23.04 -62.27
CA SER A 3 -23.85 -21.97 -61.48
C SER A 3 -22.35 -22.27 -61.42
N ALA A 4 -21.54 -21.43 -62.07
CA ALA A 4 -20.09 -21.50 -61.94
C ALA A 4 -19.75 -21.29 -60.46
N THR A 5 -19.36 -22.35 -59.76
CA THR A 5 -18.81 -22.28 -58.41
C THR A 5 -17.59 -21.36 -58.48
N VAL A 6 -17.73 -20.16 -57.93
CA VAL A 6 -16.65 -19.17 -57.89
C VAL A 6 -15.58 -19.74 -56.98
N VAL A 7 -14.53 -20.28 -57.58
CA VAL A 7 -13.38 -20.84 -56.88
C VAL A 7 -12.64 -19.69 -56.21
N GLN A 8 -12.97 -19.41 -54.95
CA GLN A 8 -12.30 -18.36 -54.20
C GLN A 8 -10.96 -18.88 -53.68
N PRO A 9 -9.84 -18.19 -53.98
CA PRO A 9 -8.53 -18.58 -53.47
C PRO A 9 -8.42 -18.26 -51.98
N VAL A 10 -7.83 -19.19 -51.23
CA VAL A 10 -7.44 -19.04 -49.83
C VAL A 10 -5.94 -19.14 -49.72
N THR A 11 -5.32 -18.17 -49.06
CA THR A 11 -3.90 -18.17 -48.75
C THR A 11 -3.69 -18.85 -47.40
N ILE A 12 -2.99 -19.98 -47.40
CA ILE A 12 -2.60 -20.70 -46.20
C ILE A 12 -1.20 -20.24 -45.82
N ILE A 13 -1.03 -19.84 -44.56
CA ILE A 13 0.27 -19.49 -43.98
C ILE A 13 0.56 -20.46 -42.86
N VAL A 14 1.55 -21.33 -43.05
CA VAL A 14 2.02 -22.26 -42.03
C VAL A 14 3.21 -21.65 -41.30
N ALA A 15 2.99 -21.21 -40.07
CA ALA A 15 4.04 -20.72 -39.18
C ALA A 15 4.78 -21.90 -38.54
N ASN A 16 6.09 -21.98 -38.77
CA ASN A 16 7.04 -22.83 -38.07
C ASN A 16 8.01 -21.93 -37.27
N LEU A 17 8.57 -22.43 -36.18
CA LEU A 17 9.50 -21.70 -35.29
C LEU A 17 10.66 -21.07 -36.08
N GLY A 18 10.50 -19.81 -36.49
CA GLY A 18 11.48 -19.01 -37.24
C GLY A 18 11.31 -18.95 -38.76
N LYS A 19 10.39 -19.71 -39.38
CA LYS A 19 10.14 -19.68 -40.85
C LYS A 19 8.65 -19.89 -41.16
N SER A 20 8.12 -19.12 -42.12
CA SER A 20 6.73 -19.25 -42.58
C SER A 20 6.68 -19.83 -44.00
N ILE A 21 5.78 -20.79 -44.23
CA ILE A 21 5.53 -21.37 -45.55
C ILE A 21 4.14 -20.90 -45.99
N ALA A 22 4.07 -20.14 -47.08
CA ALA A 22 2.80 -19.59 -47.58
C ALA A 22 2.45 -20.18 -48.95
N PHE A 23 1.24 -20.71 -49.12
CA PHE A 23 0.75 -21.23 -50.40
C PHE A 23 -0.74 -20.96 -50.58
N THR A 24 -1.18 -20.96 -51.82
CA THR A 24 -2.59 -20.75 -52.17
C THR A 24 -3.27 -22.10 -52.39
N THR A 25 -4.53 -22.20 -51.95
CA THR A 25 -5.44 -23.31 -52.21
C THR A 25 -6.82 -22.78 -52.52
N THR A 26 -7.76 -23.63 -52.90
CA THR A 26 -9.16 -23.27 -53.07
C THR A 26 -9.94 -23.59 -51.80
N LYS A 27 -11.08 -22.92 -51.59
CA LYS A 27 -11.99 -23.19 -50.47
C LYS A 27 -12.50 -24.63 -50.45
N ASP A 28 -12.90 -25.13 -51.62
CA ASP A 28 -13.41 -26.48 -51.82
C ASP A 28 -12.33 -27.57 -51.77
N ALA A 29 -11.05 -27.20 -51.70
CA ALA A 29 -9.97 -28.19 -51.68
C ALA A 29 -10.07 -29.05 -50.41
N PRO A 30 -9.79 -30.36 -50.51
CA PRO A 30 -9.72 -31.22 -49.34
C PRO A 30 -8.48 -30.86 -48.50
N LEU A 31 -8.58 -31.07 -47.18
CA LEU A 31 -7.45 -30.82 -46.26
C LEU A 31 -6.21 -31.65 -46.64
N THR A 32 -6.38 -32.83 -47.24
CA THR A 32 -5.27 -33.64 -47.78
C THR A 32 -4.36 -32.87 -48.73
N SER A 33 -4.91 -32.01 -49.59
CA SER A 33 -4.15 -31.16 -50.52
C SER A 33 -3.22 -30.16 -49.82
N VAL A 34 -3.63 -29.69 -48.63
CA VAL A 34 -2.82 -28.80 -47.77
C VAL A 34 -1.56 -29.53 -47.29
N TYR A 35 -1.68 -30.80 -46.93
CA TYR A 35 -0.54 -31.62 -46.49
C TYR A 35 0.40 -31.96 -47.65
N GLU A 36 -0.13 -32.28 -48.83
CA GLU A 36 0.71 -32.52 -50.01
C GLU A 36 1.53 -31.29 -50.39
N SER A 37 0.89 -30.11 -50.39
CA SER A 37 1.55 -28.83 -50.64
C SER A 37 2.60 -28.50 -49.57
N LEU A 38 2.31 -28.84 -48.32
CA LEU A 38 3.25 -28.70 -47.21
C LEU A 38 4.47 -29.61 -47.38
N TYR A 39 4.28 -30.88 -47.78
CA TYR A 39 5.38 -31.84 -47.99
C TYR A 39 6.24 -31.52 -49.20
N LYS A 40 5.64 -31.02 -50.29
CA LYS A 40 6.41 -30.51 -51.45
C LYS A 40 7.35 -29.37 -51.06
N ARG A 41 6.93 -28.51 -50.13
CA ARG A 41 7.70 -27.33 -49.69
C ARG A 41 8.62 -27.58 -48.51
N ALA A 42 8.29 -28.56 -47.68
CA ALA A 42 9.05 -28.92 -46.50
C ALA A 42 9.10 -30.45 -46.30
N PRO A 43 9.95 -31.16 -47.08
CA PRO A 43 10.07 -32.62 -47.03
C PRO A 43 10.54 -33.14 -45.66
N TRP A 44 11.27 -32.32 -44.89
CA TRP A 44 11.76 -32.70 -43.56
C TRP A 44 10.63 -32.97 -42.55
N ILE A 45 9.42 -32.43 -42.79
CA ILE A 45 8.27 -32.59 -41.90
C ILE A 45 7.71 -34.01 -41.96
N GLU A 46 7.78 -34.67 -43.12
CA GLU A 46 7.19 -35.99 -43.36
C GLU A 46 7.72 -37.07 -42.40
N LYS A 47 9.00 -36.98 -42.04
CA LYS A 47 9.66 -37.94 -41.12
C LYS A 47 9.56 -37.55 -39.65
N SER A 48 9.01 -36.37 -39.35
CA SER A 48 8.93 -35.83 -37.99
C SER A 48 7.51 -35.99 -37.42
N SER A 49 7.39 -36.12 -36.10
CA SER A 49 6.09 -35.93 -35.46
C SER A 49 5.78 -34.44 -35.41
N TYR A 50 4.57 -34.06 -35.82
CA TYR A 50 4.12 -32.67 -35.78
C TYR A 50 2.60 -32.63 -35.62
N ILE A 51 2.13 -31.49 -35.15
CA ILE A 51 0.72 -31.17 -34.97
C ILE A 51 0.46 -29.86 -35.69
N LEU A 52 -0.50 -29.87 -36.61
CA LEU A 52 -0.94 -28.71 -37.36
C LEU A 52 -2.25 -28.19 -36.75
N THR A 53 -2.25 -26.93 -36.33
CA THR A 53 -3.41 -26.30 -35.67
C THR A 53 -3.73 -24.95 -36.30
N THR A 54 -4.99 -24.52 -36.24
CA THR A 54 -5.34 -23.12 -36.53
C THR A 54 -4.99 -22.20 -35.35
N ASN A 55 -5.08 -20.89 -35.52
CA ASN A 55 -4.95 -19.93 -34.41
C ASN A 55 -5.97 -20.17 -33.29
N ALA A 56 -7.17 -20.64 -33.63
CA ALA A 56 -8.21 -21.05 -32.69
C ALA A 56 -7.94 -22.40 -32.00
N ARG A 57 -6.74 -22.97 -32.18
CA ARG A 57 -6.33 -24.28 -31.66
C ARG A 57 -7.20 -25.45 -32.15
N ARG A 58 -7.89 -25.28 -33.30
CA ARG A 58 -8.56 -26.39 -33.97
C ARG A 58 -7.50 -27.27 -34.63
N LEU A 59 -7.59 -28.59 -34.42
CA LEU A 59 -6.68 -29.54 -35.04
C LEU A 59 -7.02 -29.66 -36.53
N VAL A 60 -6.02 -29.44 -37.39
CA VAL A 60 -6.15 -29.80 -38.80
C VAL A 60 -5.90 -31.30 -38.88
N ARG A 61 -6.91 -32.04 -39.34
CA ARG A 61 -6.82 -33.49 -39.58
C ARG A 61 -6.57 -33.75 -41.06
N ARG A 62 -5.98 -34.90 -41.37
CA ARG A 62 -5.87 -35.38 -42.76
C ARG A 62 -7.16 -36.08 -43.17
N ASP A 63 -8.17 -35.28 -43.44
CA ASP A 63 -9.48 -35.77 -43.86
C ASP A 63 -9.86 -35.12 -45.20
N ASP A 64 -10.88 -35.65 -45.87
CA ASP A 64 -11.38 -35.12 -47.15
C ASP A 64 -12.35 -33.94 -46.97
N CYS A 65 -12.42 -33.37 -45.77
CA CYS A 65 -13.20 -32.16 -45.50
C CYS A 65 -12.63 -30.95 -46.26
N ALA A 66 -13.51 -30.02 -46.64
CA ALA A 66 -13.09 -28.79 -47.29
C ALA A 66 -12.34 -27.85 -46.34
N VAL A 67 -11.41 -27.06 -46.89
CA VAL A 67 -10.67 -26.02 -46.18
C VAL A 67 -11.60 -24.98 -45.55
N GLU A 68 -12.78 -24.76 -46.13
CA GLU A 68 -13.84 -23.88 -45.57
C GLU A 68 -14.20 -24.20 -44.13
N SER A 69 -14.19 -25.48 -43.74
CA SER A 69 -14.52 -25.91 -42.37
C SER A 69 -13.58 -25.36 -41.30
N LEU A 70 -12.39 -24.90 -41.70
CA LEU A 70 -11.39 -24.32 -40.80
C LEU A 70 -11.43 -22.80 -40.74
N LEU A 71 -12.12 -22.14 -41.67
CA LEU A 71 -12.29 -20.68 -41.70
C LEU A 71 -13.30 -20.25 -40.63
N ASP A 72 -13.12 -19.06 -40.07
CA ASP A 72 -14.07 -18.50 -39.09
C ASP A 72 -15.25 -17.81 -39.79
N SER A 73 -15.00 -17.18 -40.96
CA SER A 73 -16.03 -16.60 -41.83
C SER A 73 -15.94 -17.15 -43.25
N PRO A 74 -17.08 -17.34 -43.95
CA PRO A 74 -17.08 -17.73 -45.37
C PRO A 74 -16.48 -16.66 -46.29
N SER A 75 -16.29 -15.42 -45.82
CA SER A 75 -15.61 -14.36 -46.57
C SER A 75 -14.09 -14.39 -46.43
N ASP A 76 -13.54 -15.20 -45.52
CA ASP A 76 -12.11 -15.18 -45.24
C ASP A 76 -11.32 -15.74 -46.42
N THR A 77 -10.20 -15.06 -46.72
CA THR A 77 -9.25 -15.42 -47.77
C THR A 77 -7.91 -15.88 -47.20
N PHE A 78 -7.78 -15.92 -45.88
CA PHE A 78 -6.54 -16.26 -45.18
C PHE A 78 -6.79 -17.33 -44.12
N LEU A 79 -5.97 -18.38 -44.12
CA LEU A 79 -5.98 -19.43 -43.11
C LEU A 79 -4.60 -19.56 -42.45
N PRO A 80 -4.41 -18.97 -41.25
CA PRO A 80 -3.19 -19.12 -40.49
C PRO A 80 -3.16 -20.48 -39.79
N LEU A 81 -2.13 -21.26 -40.12
CA LEU A 81 -1.85 -22.56 -39.51
C LEU A 81 -0.54 -22.48 -38.73
N ARG A 82 -0.50 -23.15 -37.60
CA ARG A 82 0.66 -23.27 -36.73
C ARG A 82 1.13 -24.72 -36.73
N LEU A 83 2.37 -24.91 -37.15
CA LEU A 83 3.06 -26.18 -37.05
C LEU A 83 3.81 -26.25 -35.73
N THR A 84 3.48 -27.25 -34.93
CA THR A 84 4.10 -27.49 -33.62
C THR A 84 4.68 -28.90 -33.59
N VAL A 85 5.90 -29.04 -33.09
CA VAL A 85 6.51 -30.35 -32.85
C VAL A 85 6.13 -30.78 -31.44
N PRO A 86 5.48 -31.95 -31.24
CA PRO A 86 5.26 -32.48 -29.91
C PRO A 86 6.63 -32.82 -29.32
N LEU A 87 7.03 -32.07 -28.30
CA LEU A 87 8.22 -32.42 -27.54
C LEU A 87 7.91 -33.68 -26.73
N CYS A 88 8.81 -34.65 -26.75
CA CYS A 88 8.77 -35.81 -25.85
C CYS A 88 8.92 -35.30 -24.40
N GLY A 89 7.78 -35.00 -23.78
CA GLY A 89 7.74 -34.29 -22.52
C GLY A 89 8.32 -35.10 -21.35
N GLY A 90 9.07 -34.42 -20.48
CA GLY A 90 9.01 -34.66 -19.04
C GLY A 90 7.73 -34.02 -18.49
N LYS A 91 7.10 -34.65 -17.50
CA LYS A 91 5.85 -34.17 -16.87
C LYS A 91 6.09 -32.76 -16.31
N GLY A 92 5.63 -31.75 -17.05
CA GLY A 92 6.02 -30.35 -16.86
C GLY A 92 5.72 -29.81 -15.47
N GLY A 93 6.48 -28.77 -15.10
CA GLY A 93 6.38 -28.04 -13.83
C GLY A 93 5.01 -27.41 -13.51
N PHE A 94 3.96 -27.65 -14.30
CA PHE A 94 2.60 -27.29 -13.93
C PHE A 94 2.19 -27.96 -12.61
N GLY A 95 2.53 -29.24 -12.41
CA GLY A 95 2.27 -29.92 -11.13
C GLY A 95 3.05 -29.32 -9.96
N SER A 96 4.29 -28.87 -10.17
CA SER A 96 5.06 -28.18 -9.13
C SER A 96 4.53 -26.76 -8.88
N ILE A 97 4.09 -26.05 -9.90
CA ILE A 97 3.40 -24.75 -9.78
C ILE A 97 2.11 -24.91 -8.98
N LEU A 98 1.29 -25.92 -9.27
CA LEU A 98 0.06 -26.20 -8.51
C LEU A 98 0.37 -26.53 -7.05
N ARG A 99 1.39 -27.34 -6.77
CA ARG A 99 1.82 -27.62 -5.39
C ARG A 99 2.33 -26.36 -4.69
N ALA A 100 3.12 -25.53 -5.38
CA ALA A 100 3.62 -24.26 -4.86
C ALA A 100 2.49 -23.26 -4.58
N GLN A 101 1.51 -23.14 -5.46
CA GLN A 101 0.33 -22.29 -5.24
C GLN A 101 -0.57 -22.84 -4.13
N GLY A 102 -0.81 -24.15 -4.09
CA GLY A 102 -1.59 -24.80 -3.03
C GLY A 102 -1.01 -24.55 -1.63
N GLY A 103 0.31 -24.65 -1.49
CA GLY A 103 0.99 -24.31 -0.23
C GLY A 103 0.78 -22.86 0.21
N ARG A 104 0.75 -21.91 -0.74
CA ARG A 104 0.54 -20.48 -0.48
C ARG A 104 -0.90 -20.15 -0.08
N MET A 105 -1.87 -20.87 -0.62
CA MET A 105 -3.29 -20.69 -0.29
C MET A 105 -3.63 -21.22 1.10
N SER A 106 -3.01 -22.33 1.50
CA SER A 106 -3.21 -22.94 2.83
C SER A 106 -2.72 -22.03 3.96
N SER A 107 -1.53 -21.42 3.82
CA SER A 107 -0.95 -20.58 4.87
C SER A 107 -1.68 -19.25 5.07
N ARG A 108 -2.20 -18.63 3.99
CA ARG A 108 -2.99 -17.39 4.09
C ARG A 108 -4.33 -17.58 4.80
N LYS A 109 -5.01 -18.71 4.57
CA LYS A 109 -6.34 -18.95 5.15
C LYS A 109 -6.31 -19.05 6.69
N LYS A 110 -5.21 -19.54 7.27
CA LYS A 110 -5.07 -19.68 8.72
C LYS A 110 -4.94 -18.35 9.47
N LYS A 111 -4.30 -17.33 8.88
CA LYS A 111 -4.19 -15.99 9.48
C LYS A 111 -5.37 -15.08 9.15
N GLN A 112 -5.95 -15.23 7.96
CA GLN A 112 -6.96 -14.30 7.48
C GLN A 112 -8.36 -14.59 8.04
N GLY A 113 -8.66 -15.84 8.45
CA GLY A 113 -9.95 -16.21 9.03
C GLY A 113 -10.28 -15.47 10.34
N GLU A 114 -9.30 -15.30 11.23
CA GLU A 114 -9.48 -14.54 12.47
C GLU A 114 -9.47 -13.03 12.22
N VAL A 115 -8.54 -12.54 11.39
CA VAL A 115 -8.38 -11.10 11.13
C VAL A 115 -9.58 -10.52 10.37
N ASN A 116 -10.22 -11.30 9.48
CA ASN A 116 -11.33 -10.76 8.70
C ASN A 116 -12.66 -10.72 9.45
N GLY A 117 -12.81 -11.33 10.63
CA GLY A 117 -13.94 -11.18 11.56
C GLY A 117 -15.35 -11.18 10.92
N SER A 118 -15.47 -11.76 9.72
CA SER A 118 -16.58 -11.53 8.78
C SER A 118 -17.71 -12.51 9.04
N SER A 119 -17.40 -13.64 9.68
CA SER A 119 -18.41 -14.52 10.23
C SER A 119 -19.24 -13.79 11.29
N ARG A 120 -20.51 -14.16 11.34
CA ARG A 120 -21.50 -13.63 12.26
C ARG A 120 -21.69 -14.63 13.40
N ASN A 121 -22.06 -14.14 14.56
CA ASN A 121 -22.54 -14.95 15.68
C ASN A 121 -23.96 -15.44 15.38
N LEU A 122 -24.47 -16.37 16.20
CA LEU A 122 -25.85 -16.85 16.12
C LEU A 122 -26.88 -15.71 16.29
N ASP A 123 -26.48 -14.64 16.99
CA ASP A 123 -27.26 -13.41 17.16
C ASP A 123 -27.17 -12.45 15.95
N GLY A 124 -26.53 -12.86 14.86
CA GLY A 124 -26.39 -12.05 13.64
C GLY A 124 -25.42 -10.87 13.72
N ARG A 125 -24.77 -10.62 14.86
CA ARG A 125 -23.68 -9.63 15.00
C ARG A 125 -22.38 -10.15 14.41
N ARG A 126 -21.57 -9.28 13.77
CA ARG A 126 -20.26 -9.69 13.21
C ARG A 126 -19.26 -9.92 14.36
N LEU A 127 -18.39 -10.91 14.23
CA LEU A 127 -17.35 -11.17 15.25
C LEU A 127 -16.44 -9.96 15.46
N ARG A 128 -16.20 -9.18 14.40
CA ARG A 128 -15.39 -7.96 14.48
C ARG A 128 -15.97 -6.92 15.46
N THR A 129 -17.26 -6.62 15.39
CA THR A 129 -17.89 -5.63 16.27
C THR A 129 -17.94 -6.11 17.71
N VAL A 130 -18.07 -7.42 17.92
CA VAL A 130 -18.04 -8.02 19.26
C VAL A 130 -16.62 -7.97 19.86
N ALA A 131 -15.59 -8.20 19.04
CA ALA A 131 -14.21 -8.05 19.49
C ALA A 131 -13.88 -6.58 19.82
N GLU A 132 -14.27 -5.64 18.95
CA GLU A 132 -14.11 -4.20 19.19
C GLU A 132 -14.82 -3.75 20.48
N ALA A 133 -16.06 -4.20 20.70
CA ALA A 133 -16.79 -3.92 21.94
C ALA A 133 -16.10 -4.49 23.19
N LYS A 134 -15.52 -5.70 23.11
CA LYS A 134 -14.73 -6.28 24.21
C LYS A 134 -13.49 -5.44 24.51
N THR A 135 -12.75 -5.03 23.48
CA THR A 135 -11.57 -4.19 23.67
C THR A 135 -11.90 -2.82 24.27
N LEU A 136 -13.05 -2.23 23.90
CA LEU A 136 -13.52 -0.98 24.49
C LEU A 136 -13.95 -1.17 25.95
N ALA A 137 -14.63 -2.27 26.27
CA ALA A 137 -15.00 -2.59 27.65
C ALA A 137 -13.77 -2.81 28.53
N GLU A 138 -12.76 -3.53 28.04
CA GLU A 138 -11.48 -3.70 28.72
C GLU A 138 -10.77 -2.36 28.94
N TYR A 139 -10.76 -1.48 27.93
CA TYR A 139 -10.18 -0.15 28.06
C TYR A 139 -10.89 0.72 29.10
N LEU A 140 -12.24 0.71 29.11
CA LEU A 140 -13.02 1.44 30.11
C LEU A 140 -12.80 0.87 31.52
N ALA A 141 -12.61 -0.43 31.66
CA ALA A 141 -12.27 -1.07 32.94
C ALA A 141 -10.86 -0.68 33.43
N ILE A 142 -9.89 -0.52 32.52
CA ILE A 142 -8.50 -0.18 32.84
C ILE A 142 -8.31 1.33 33.10
N LYS A 143 -9.10 2.20 32.48
CA LYS A 143 -9.04 3.66 32.66
C LYS A 143 -8.97 4.13 34.13
N PRO A 144 -9.84 3.68 35.05
CA PRO A 144 -9.75 4.10 36.45
C PRO A 144 -8.47 3.63 37.17
N GLU A 145 -7.91 2.49 36.79
CA GLU A 145 -6.63 2.02 37.34
C GLU A 145 -5.46 2.86 36.82
N MET A 146 -5.49 3.21 35.53
CA MET A 146 -4.50 4.10 34.92
C MET A 146 -4.54 5.51 35.54
N ASP A 147 -5.73 6.07 35.74
CA ASP A 147 -5.90 7.40 36.34
C ASP A 147 -5.46 7.42 37.81
N LYS A 148 -5.70 6.33 38.56
CA LYS A 148 -5.20 6.19 39.94
C LYS A 148 -3.68 6.11 39.98
N LYS A 149 -3.09 5.32 39.08
CA LYS A 149 -1.64 5.17 38.96
C LYS A 149 -0.97 6.50 38.57
N GLU A 150 -1.55 7.25 37.64
CA GLU A 150 -1.05 8.58 37.27
C GLU A 150 -1.15 9.57 38.45
N LYS A 151 -2.25 9.55 39.20
CA LYS A 151 -2.39 10.36 40.43
C LYS A 151 -1.37 9.97 41.50
N GLU A 152 -1.07 8.69 41.66
CA GLU A 152 -0.03 8.19 42.56
C GLU A 152 1.37 8.64 42.14
N GLU A 153 1.70 8.54 40.86
CA GLU A 153 2.98 9.04 40.34
C GLU A 153 3.09 10.56 40.47
N ARG A 154 1.99 11.29 40.23
CA ARG A 154 1.95 12.74 40.45
C ARG A 154 2.16 13.08 41.92
N ARG A 155 1.47 12.39 42.84
CA ARG A 155 1.65 12.58 44.29
C ARG A 155 3.08 12.28 44.71
N LYS A 156 3.67 11.17 44.23
CA LYS A 156 5.07 10.82 44.51
C LYS A 156 6.04 11.89 44.01
N ARG A 157 5.84 12.42 42.79
CA ARG A 157 6.66 13.53 42.27
C ARG A 157 6.52 14.80 43.12
N TRP A 158 5.31 15.10 43.57
CA TRP A 158 5.06 16.22 44.48
C TRP A 158 5.73 16.02 45.84
N GLU A 159 5.61 14.83 46.42
CA GLU A 159 6.28 14.45 47.67
C GLU A 159 7.80 14.55 47.54
N ASP A 160 8.38 14.09 46.43
CA ASP A 160 9.82 14.22 46.15
C ASP A 160 10.25 15.70 46.03
N ILE A 161 9.43 16.56 45.39
CA ILE A 161 9.69 18.00 45.31
C ILE A 161 9.63 18.64 46.68
N VAL A 162 8.57 18.37 47.46
CA VAL A 162 8.39 18.90 48.82
C VAL A 162 9.53 18.45 49.73
N ALA A 163 9.91 17.18 49.70
CA ALA A 163 11.05 16.67 50.46
C ALA A 163 12.36 17.34 50.04
N SER A 164 12.55 17.62 48.75
CA SER A 164 13.74 18.34 48.27
C SER A 164 13.74 19.81 48.68
N THR A 165 12.59 20.47 48.77
CA THR A 165 12.47 21.86 49.23
C THR A 165 12.61 21.95 50.74
N ASP A 166 12.04 21.02 51.50
CA ASP A 166 12.18 20.94 52.95
C ASP A 166 13.64 20.68 53.32
N ARG A 167 14.33 19.77 52.62
CA ARG A 167 15.77 19.57 52.80
C ARG A 167 16.58 20.83 52.50
N LYS A 168 16.28 21.55 51.42
CA LYS A 168 16.92 22.84 51.11
C LYS A 168 16.60 23.90 52.15
N GLN A 169 15.38 23.91 52.70
CA GLN A 169 14.96 24.85 53.73
C GLN A 169 15.62 24.53 55.07
N GLU A 170 15.76 23.25 55.43
CA GLU A 170 16.52 22.80 56.60
C GLU A 170 18.02 23.12 56.44
N GLU A 171 18.60 22.96 55.26
CA GLU A 171 19.96 23.42 54.97
C GLU A 171 20.07 24.95 55.09
N LEU A 172 19.08 25.71 54.62
CA LEU A 172 19.01 27.18 54.76
C LEU A 172 18.82 27.62 56.23
N MET A 173 18.01 26.88 56.99
CA MET A 173 17.67 27.19 58.38
C MET A 173 18.79 26.76 59.34
N ASN A 174 19.47 25.64 59.06
CA ASN A 174 20.69 25.22 59.75
C ASN A 174 21.92 26.06 59.35
N SER A 175 21.87 26.77 58.22
CA SER A 175 22.90 27.74 57.79
C SER A 175 22.58 29.19 58.17
N ARG A 176 21.68 29.41 59.13
CA ARG A 176 21.28 30.72 59.71
C ARG A 176 22.40 31.39 60.52
N GLY A 177 23.56 31.54 59.90
CA GLY A 177 24.78 32.18 60.40
C GLY A 177 25.88 32.34 59.34
N THR A 178 25.80 31.64 58.20
CA THR A 178 26.84 31.65 57.15
C THR A 178 26.33 31.99 55.74
N ALA A 179 25.04 32.30 55.55
CA ALA A 179 24.50 32.74 54.27
C ALA A 179 24.79 34.24 54.00
N ARG A 180 26.06 34.58 53.74
CA ARG A 180 26.37 35.78 52.95
C ARG A 180 26.21 35.37 51.49
N LEU A 181 25.45 36.14 50.71
CA LEU A 181 25.32 35.96 49.25
C LEU A 181 26.70 35.66 48.66
N ASP A 182 26.80 34.53 47.95
CA ASP A 182 28.04 34.07 47.34
C ASP A 182 28.58 35.16 46.42
N GLY A 183 29.76 35.72 46.76
CA GLY A 183 30.30 36.90 46.09
C GLY A 183 30.48 36.67 44.58
N GLN A 184 30.80 35.44 44.20
CA GLN A 184 30.91 35.03 42.80
C GLN A 184 29.58 35.07 42.06
N TRP A 185 28.45 34.77 42.72
CA TRP A 185 27.14 34.82 42.08
C TRP A 185 26.70 36.27 41.84
N VAL A 186 26.95 37.17 42.79
CA VAL A 186 26.65 38.59 42.64
C VAL A 186 27.51 39.21 41.53
N GLU A 187 28.81 38.92 41.52
CA GLU A 187 29.74 39.41 40.50
C GLU A 187 29.40 38.85 39.10
N SER A 188 29.07 37.56 38.98
CA SER A 188 28.69 36.97 37.70
C SER A 188 27.33 37.46 37.19
N LYS A 189 26.38 37.78 38.09
CA LYS A 189 25.12 38.43 37.72
C LYS A 189 25.35 39.87 37.26
N GLU A 190 26.24 40.60 37.92
CA GLU A 190 26.62 41.98 37.58
C GLU A 190 27.40 42.03 36.25
N GLU A 191 28.29 41.07 35.97
CA GLU A 191 28.97 40.93 34.69
C GLU A 191 28.00 40.65 33.54
N ALA A 192 26.99 39.78 33.75
CA ALA A 192 25.97 39.52 32.74
C ALA A 192 25.07 40.75 32.48
N GLU A 193 24.69 41.48 33.52
CA GLU A 193 23.97 42.76 33.39
C GLU A 193 24.81 43.82 32.67
N ASN A 194 26.11 43.91 32.97
CA ASN A 194 27.01 44.84 32.25
C ASN A 194 27.18 44.44 30.78
N LYS A 195 27.31 43.14 30.47
CA LYS A 195 27.43 42.66 29.09
C LYS A 195 26.18 42.95 28.25
N THR A 196 25.00 42.88 28.87
CA THR A 196 23.73 43.23 28.21
C THR A 196 23.56 44.74 28.05
N ARG A 197 23.96 45.55 29.04
CA ARG A 197 24.00 47.01 28.93
C ARG A 197 24.96 47.46 27.82
N GLU A 198 26.16 46.88 27.74
CA GLU A 198 27.13 47.16 26.68
C GLU A 198 26.63 46.79 25.28
N ALA A 199 25.86 45.69 25.15
CA ALA A 199 25.26 45.30 23.88
C ALA A 199 24.21 46.30 23.41
N ILE A 200 23.39 46.83 24.32
CA ILE A 200 22.38 47.85 24.03
C ILE A 200 23.05 49.18 23.65
N GLU A 201 24.11 49.59 24.34
CA GLU A 201 24.84 50.82 24.04
C GLU A 201 25.52 50.78 22.66
N LYS A 202 26.13 49.65 22.30
CA LYS A 202 26.72 49.45 20.96
C LYS A 202 25.67 49.48 19.85
N MET A 203 24.48 48.93 20.09
CA MET A 203 23.37 48.98 19.13
C MET A 203 22.92 50.42 18.87
N LEU A 204 22.80 51.24 19.92
CA LEU A 204 22.39 52.65 19.83
C LEU A 204 23.43 53.50 19.07
N MET A 205 24.72 53.28 19.30
CA MET A 205 25.79 53.98 18.57
C MET A 205 25.83 53.60 17.08
N ALA A 206 25.63 52.32 16.75
CA ALA A 206 25.59 51.86 15.37
C ALA A 206 24.38 52.43 14.60
N GLN A 207 23.23 52.55 15.27
CA GLN A 207 22.03 53.18 14.68
C GLN A 207 22.24 54.67 14.38
N ARG A 208 23.01 55.37 15.22
CA ARG A 208 23.35 56.79 15.01
C ARG A 208 24.34 57.01 13.87
N ALA A 209 25.29 56.09 13.68
CA ALA A 209 26.29 56.16 12.60
C ALA A 209 25.71 55.84 11.21
N SER A 210 24.62 55.07 11.13
CA SER A 210 23.98 54.68 9.87
C SER A 210 23.06 55.77 9.26
N SER A 211 22.89 56.92 9.92
CA SER A 211 21.93 57.96 9.51
C SER A 211 22.55 59.15 8.78
N GLU A 212 23.88 59.17 8.55
CA GLU A 212 24.59 60.39 8.12
C GLU A 212 25.33 60.30 6.76
N GLU A 213 25.35 59.17 6.04
CA GLU A 213 26.10 59.04 4.77
C GLU A 213 25.38 58.18 3.71
N GLU A 214 24.53 58.78 2.86
CA GLU A 214 24.25 58.31 1.47
C GLU A 214 23.51 59.39 0.63
N GLU A 215 24.26 60.23 -0.12
CA GLU A 215 23.78 61.01 -1.28
C GLU A 215 24.83 61.01 -2.43
N GLN A 216 24.38 60.65 -3.66
CA GLN A 216 24.81 61.12 -5.01
C GLN A 216 25.72 60.26 -5.98
N GLU A 217 25.04 59.70 -7.02
CA GLU A 217 25.33 59.57 -8.51
C GLU A 217 26.59 58.84 -9.08
N THR A 218 26.67 58.15 -10.26
CA THR A 218 25.78 57.55 -11.32
C THR A 218 26.67 56.74 -12.32
N GLU A 219 26.03 55.91 -13.16
CA GLU A 219 26.41 55.41 -14.52
C GLU A 219 26.81 53.93 -14.75
N GLU A 220 26.12 53.34 -15.74
CA GLU A 220 26.17 51.99 -16.37
C GLU A 220 26.99 52.05 -17.70
N PRO A 221 27.41 50.95 -18.42
CA PRO A 221 26.58 49.77 -18.74
C PRO A 221 27.24 48.38 -19.00
N ALA A 222 26.36 47.37 -19.01
CA ALA A 222 26.28 46.16 -19.86
C ALA A 222 27.17 44.90 -19.65
N ARG A 223 26.44 43.82 -19.29
CA ARG A 223 26.39 42.46 -19.91
C ARG A 223 27.18 41.31 -19.26
N ALA A 224 26.49 40.47 -18.48
CA ALA A 224 26.32 39.01 -18.71
C ALA A 224 25.58 38.30 -17.55
N THR A 225 24.44 37.69 -17.84
CA THR A 225 23.76 36.63 -17.04
C THR A 225 24.33 35.25 -17.45
N PRO A 226 24.15 34.11 -16.72
CA PRO A 226 22.99 33.81 -15.88
C PRO A 226 23.19 32.89 -14.64
N SER A 227 22.12 32.82 -13.83
CA SER A 227 21.47 31.57 -13.33
C SER A 227 21.38 31.33 -11.82
N ALA A 228 20.14 30.97 -11.45
CA ALA A 228 19.69 30.04 -10.41
C ALA A 228 19.27 30.62 -9.04
N SER A 229 17.95 30.75 -8.94
CA SER A 229 17.12 31.00 -7.78
C SER A 229 17.04 29.82 -6.80
N LYS A 230 16.95 30.12 -5.49
CA LYS A 230 16.18 29.36 -4.48
C LYS A 230 15.88 30.23 -3.25
N PRO A 231 14.66 30.17 -2.66
CA PRO A 231 14.17 31.15 -1.70
C PRO A 231 14.51 30.81 -0.24
N ALA A 232 14.56 31.86 0.57
CA ALA A 232 14.77 31.87 2.01
C ALA A 232 13.63 31.19 2.79
N GLN A 233 13.99 30.40 3.80
CA GLN A 233 13.06 29.83 4.79
C GLN A 233 12.91 30.80 5.96
N GLN A 234 11.70 31.33 6.14
CA GLN A 234 11.27 31.99 7.37
C GLN A 234 10.90 30.92 8.40
N ARG A 235 11.47 31.02 9.61
CA ARG A 235 11.13 30.17 10.75
C ARG A 235 9.93 30.80 11.44
N THR A 236 8.78 30.12 11.43
CA THR A 236 7.63 30.46 12.29
C THR A 236 7.86 29.87 13.68
N MET A 237 7.62 30.71 14.68
CA MET A 237 7.77 30.43 16.10
C MET A 237 6.50 29.75 16.63
N PHE A 238 6.70 28.82 17.56
CA PHE A 238 5.72 27.97 18.21
C PHE A 238 4.65 28.76 19.01
N GLY A 239 3.38 28.41 18.79
CA GLY A 239 2.48 27.90 19.84
C GLY A 239 1.86 28.91 20.80
N TRP A 240 0.97 29.78 20.33
CA TRP A 240 -0.02 30.51 21.14
C TRP A 240 -1.18 30.96 20.22
N ASP A 241 -1.97 30.01 19.70
CA ASP A 241 -3.31 30.30 19.16
C ASP A 241 -4.08 28.98 18.95
N ASP A 242 -5.36 28.98 19.31
CA ASP A 242 -6.37 27.90 19.14
C ASP A 242 -6.25 26.63 20.00
N GLU A 243 -6.94 26.59 21.15
CA GLU A 243 -7.91 25.51 21.51
C GLU A 243 -8.62 25.76 22.87
N ASP A 244 -9.14 26.98 23.08
CA ASP A 244 -10.03 27.28 24.21
C ASP A 244 -11.44 27.59 23.68
N GLY A 245 -12.17 26.57 23.22
CA GLY A 245 -13.46 26.81 22.53
C GLY A 245 -14.58 25.77 22.62
N GLU A 246 -14.34 24.53 23.08
CA GLU A 246 -15.37 23.47 22.94
C GLU A 246 -15.70 22.71 24.23
N PHE A 247 -15.53 23.37 25.39
CA PHE A 247 -16.16 22.92 26.62
C PHE A 247 -17.48 23.67 26.81
N MET A 248 -18.59 23.07 26.35
CA MET A 248 -19.87 22.94 27.06
C MET A 248 -21.06 22.71 26.10
N SER A 249 -21.90 21.72 26.49
CA SER A 249 -23.35 21.64 26.31
C SER A 249 -23.91 20.82 25.11
N ASP A 250 -24.35 19.59 25.39
CA ASP A 250 -25.68 19.05 25.00
C ASP A 250 -25.96 17.76 25.80
N SER A 251 -26.72 17.85 26.90
CA SER A 251 -28.17 17.60 27.04
C SER A 251 -28.50 16.16 27.42
N GLU A 252 -29.01 16.02 28.65
CA GLU A 252 -29.78 14.89 29.16
C GLU A 252 -30.94 14.51 28.22
N ASP A 253 -31.11 13.21 27.98
CA ASP A 253 -32.41 12.61 27.67
C ASP A 253 -32.42 11.14 28.14
N ASP A 254 -33.40 10.83 28.99
CA ASP A 254 -33.69 9.53 29.59
C ASP A 254 -34.37 8.60 28.56
N GLU A 255 -33.84 7.39 28.35
CA GLU A 255 -34.65 6.29 27.79
C GLU A 255 -34.49 4.99 28.60
N GLU A 256 -35.67 4.54 29.03
CA GLU A 256 -36.03 3.47 29.94
C GLU A 256 -35.56 2.07 29.47
N VAL A 257 -34.76 1.38 30.28
CA VAL A 257 -34.36 -0.02 30.03
C VAL A 257 -35.42 -0.95 30.62
N SER A 258 -36.25 -1.55 29.76
CA SER A 258 -37.08 -2.70 30.14
C SER A 258 -36.22 -3.98 30.12
N GLU A 259 -35.96 -4.52 31.30
CA GLU A 259 -35.46 -5.88 31.51
C GLU A 259 -36.53 -6.91 31.11
N GLU A 260 -36.19 -7.86 30.25
CA GLU A 260 -36.64 -9.27 30.29
C GLU A 260 -36.10 -10.03 29.06
N ASP A 261 -35.11 -10.92 29.25
CA ASP A 261 -35.24 -12.27 28.67
C ASP A 261 -34.32 -13.28 29.37
N LYS A 262 -34.89 -14.43 29.74
CA LYS A 262 -34.25 -15.53 30.48
C LYS A 262 -33.47 -16.44 29.52
N PRO A 263 -32.36 -17.08 29.95
CA PRO A 263 -31.66 -18.04 29.10
C PRO A 263 -32.48 -19.33 28.95
N GLN A 264 -32.91 -19.65 27.73
CA GLN A 264 -33.44 -20.99 27.39
C GLN A 264 -32.31 -21.97 27.11
N GLN A 265 -32.35 -23.08 27.85
CA GLN A 265 -31.48 -24.23 27.76
C GLN A 265 -31.93 -25.13 26.59
N PHE A 266 -31.06 -25.45 25.63
CA PHE A 266 -31.37 -26.47 24.61
C PHE A 266 -30.24 -27.49 24.45
N GLU A 267 -30.63 -28.76 24.60
CA GLU A 267 -29.79 -29.95 24.57
C GLU A 267 -29.23 -30.24 23.17
N GLY A 268 -27.94 -30.60 23.11
CA GLY A 268 -27.24 -30.92 21.88
C GLY A 268 -27.65 -32.28 21.30
N LYS A 269 -28.00 -32.31 20.01
CA LYS A 269 -28.09 -33.56 19.24
C LYS A 269 -26.73 -33.93 18.63
N GLY A 270 -26.21 -35.06 19.08
CA GLY A 270 -24.92 -35.63 18.70
C GLY A 270 -24.82 -36.03 17.23
N LYS A 271 -23.60 -36.02 16.71
CA LYS A 271 -23.24 -36.51 15.38
C LYS A 271 -22.93 -38.00 15.45
N ALA A 272 -23.68 -38.82 14.72
CA ALA A 272 -23.37 -40.23 14.51
C ALA A 272 -22.08 -40.38 13.69
N LYS A 273 -21.25 -41.38 14.05
CA LYS A 273 -20.12 -41.85 13.25
C LYS A 273 -20.63 -42.68 12.08
N ALA A 274 -20.12 -42.41 10.88
CA ALA A 274 -20.30 -43.28 9.72
C ALA A 274 -19.36 -44.50 9.84
N VAL A 275 -19.92 -45.68 9.58
CA VAL A 275 -19.21 -46.95 9.36
C VAL A 275 -18.72 -47.02 7.93
#